data_AF-F5Y4Q6-F1
#
_entry.id   AF-F5Y4Q6-F1
#
_cell.length_a   1.000
_cell.length_b   1.000
_cell.length_c   1.000
_cell.angle_alpha   90.00
_cell.angle_beta   90.00
_cell.angle_gamma   90.00
#
_symmetry.space_group_name_H-M   'P 1'
#
loop_
_entity.id
_entity.type
_entity.pdbx_description
1 polymer ?
#
loop_
_entity_poly.entity_id
_entity_poly.type
_entity_poly.pdbx_seq_one_letter_code
_entity_poly.pdbx_strand_id
1 'polypeptide(L)'
;MPRDTPPPAAPTDAPTAEAAALVTAAGPARSAEALMREAGLELLGPCQQLSRWPGLMEQSPLLQDFTAAEADILGQAMLRVRARPGQRLIAEDHPSDWMMLLLAGTVDIGKRKLGLEADHPQAGEVTRLAVLRPGALLGEMSMLDGEPRYASCWALSEVEAAVMTRADVAGLITRHPGVGAKLLVKITQLLAQRLRNTSNQLVRVLQSGAPPQPR
;
A
#
# COMPACT_ATOMS: atom_id res chain seq x y z
N MET A 1 3.75 10.41 -59.55
CA MET A 1 2.88 10.41 -58.36
C MET A 1 3.45 9.40 -57.37
N PRO A 2 4.23 9.83 -56.37
CA PRO A 2 4.70 8.91 -55.32
C PRO A 2 3.51 8.51 -54.46
N ARG A 3 3.35 7.20 -54.22
CA ARG A 3 2.32 6.66 -53.32
C ARG A 3 2.83 6.84 -51.89
N ASP A 4 2.09 7.62 -51.10
CA ASP A 4 2.21 7.69 -49.65
C ASP A 4 1.93 6.30 -49.06
N THR A 5 2.97 5.63 -48.59
CA THR A 5 2.83 4.49 -47.68
C THR A 5 2.46 5.02 -46.29
N PRO A 6 1.34 4.58 -45.69
CA PRO A 6 1.00 4.97 -44.33
C PRO A 6 2.08 4.47 -43.35
N PRO A 7 2.34 5.20 -42.25
CA PRO A 7 3.33 4.78 -41.26
C PRO A 7 2.91 3.44 -40.62
N PRO A 8 3.87 2.57 -40.26
CA PRO A 8 3.57 1.30 -39.61
C PRO A 8 2.84 1.54 -38.28
N ALA A 9 1.75 0.80 -38.06
CA ALA A 9 1.06 0.79 -36.79
C ALA A 9 2.06 0.45 -35.68
N ALA A 10 2.07 1.28 -34.62
CA ALA A 10 2.90 1.03 -33.45
C ALA A 10 2.65 -0.40 -32.92
N PRO A 11 3.70 -1.14 -32.52
CA PRO A 11 3.52 -2.49 -32.00
C PRO A 11 2.58 -2.44 -30.79
N THR A 12 1.47 -3.16 -30.86
CA THR A 12 0.59 -3.37 -29.73
C THR A 12 1.38 -4.15 -28.68
N ASP A 13 1.66 -3.50 -27.57
CA ASP A 13 2.61 -3.94 -26.53
C ASP A 13 2.00 -5.07 -25.66
N ALA A 14 1.77 -6.23 -26.28
CA ALA A 14 1.17 -7.42 -25.69
C ALA A 14 1.69 -7.80 -24.29
N PRO A 15 3.01 -7.77 -23.99
CA PRO A 15 3.51 -8.12 -22.64
C PRO A 15 3.07 -7.13 -21.56
N THR A 16 2.92 -5.84 -21.90
CA THR A 16 2.48 -4.80 -20.95
C THR A 16 0.98 -4.96 -20.63
N ALA A 17 0.18 -5.33 -21.62
CA ALA A 17 -1.24 -5.62 -21.44
C ALA A 17 -1.47 -6.87 -20.57
N GLU A 18 -0.69 -7.92 -20.76
CA GLU A 18 -0.73 -9.13 -19.92
C GLU A 18 -0.32 -8.84 -18.47
N ALA A 19 0.73 -8.03 -18.25
CA ALA A 19 1.15 -7.62 -16.92
C ALA A 19 0.08 -6.78 -16.19
N ALA A 20 -0.59 -5.86 -16.90
CA ALA A 20 -1.72 -5.10 -16.36
C ALA A 20 -2.91 -6.03 -16.05
N ALA A 21 -3.17 -7.03 -16.90
CA ALA A 21 -4.24 -8.00 -16.71
C ALA A 21 -4.06 -8.84 -15.43
N LEU A 22 -2.82 -9.27 -15.14
CA LEU A 22 -2.46 -9.98 -13.89
C LEU A 22 -2.81 -9.17 -12.64
N VAL A 23 -2.64 -7.85 -12.70
CA VAL A 23 -3.00 -6.93 -11.61
C VAL A 23 -4.51 -6.73 -11.53
N THR A 24 -5.24 -6.70 -12.64
CA THR A 24 -6.69 -6.40 -12.64
C THR A 24 -7.63 -7.58 -12.39
N ALA A 25 -7.12 -8.81 -12.19
CA ALA A 25 -7.93 -10.05 -12.20
C ALA A 25 -8.97 -10.21 -11.07
N ALA A 26 -9.30 -9.18 -10.30
CA ALA A 26 -10.33 -9.23 -9.27
C ALA A 26 -11.25 -7.98 -9.30
N GLY A 27 -12.56 -8.21 -9.38
CA GLY A 27 -13.65 -7.28 -9.03
C GLY A 27 -13.83 -5.99 -9.87
N PRO A 28 -15.00 -5.32 -9.78
CA PRO A 28 -15.24 -4.06 -10.47
C PRO A 28 -14.40 -2.93 -9.86
N ALA A 29 -13.68 -2.18 -10.70
CA ALA A 29 -12.84 -1.06 -10.30
C ALA A 29 -13.70 0.09 -9.74
N ARG A 30 -13.61 0.36 -8.43
CA ARG A 30 -14.16 1.58 -7.83
C ARG A 30 -13.10 2.68 -7.88
N SER A 31 -13.52 3.92 -8.16
CA SER A 31 -12.59 5.05 -8.14
C SER A 31 -12.02 5.26 -6.73
N ALA A 32 -10.73 5.60 -6.64
CA ALA A 32 -10.07 5.95 -5.38
C ALA A 32 -10.85 7.02 -4.61
N GLU A 33 -11.38 8.02 -5.32
CA GLU A 33 -12.14 9.11 -4.70
C GLU A 33 -13.41 8.64 -4.00
N ALA A 34 -14.18 7.73 -4.60
CA ALA A 34 -15.39 7.19 -3.99
C ALA A 34 -15.06 6.41 -2.71
N LEU A 35 -14.05 5.52 -2.80
CA LEU A 35 -13.57 4.73 -1.66
C LEU A 35 -13.12 5.60 -0.49
N MET A 36 -12.33 6.63 -0.77
CA MET A 36 -11.77 7.51 0.26
C MET A 36 -12.85 8.42 0.87
N ARG A 37 -13.84 8.84 0.07
CA ARG A 37 -15.00 9.61 0.55
C ARG A 37 -15.91 8.77 1.46
N GLU A 38 -16.15 7.50 1.12
CA GLU A 38 -16.87 6.54 1.96
C GLU A 38 -16.15 6.32 3.31
N ALA A 39 -14.82 6.31 3.31
CA ALA A 39 -14.00 6.25 4.52
C ALA A 39 -13.96 7.58 5.32
N GLY A 40 -14.62 8.64 4.82
CA GLY A 40 -14.67 9.96 5.45
C GLY A 40 -13.37 10.75 5.38
N LEU A 41 -12.44 10.36 4.50
CA LEU A 41 -11.16 11.05 4.33
C LEU A 41 -11.34 12.31 3.47
N GLU A 42 -10.59 13.36 3.80
CA GLU A 42 -10.56 14.59 3.01
C GLU A 42 -9.76 14.35 1.73
N LEU A 43 -10.32 14.65 0.57
CA LEU A 43 -9.65 14.48 -0.73
C LEU A 43 -8.87 15.75 -1.08
N LEU A 44 -7.57 15.61 -1.35
CA LEU A 44 -6.67 16.72 -1.64
C LEU A 44 -6.22 16.78 -3.11
N GLY A 45 -6.79 15.92 -3.97
CA GLY A 45 -6.45 15.80 -5.39
C GLY A 45 -5.20 14.94 -5.66
N PRO A 46 -4.66 14.94 -6.90
CA PRO A 46 -3.52 14.11 -7.27
C PRO A 46 -2.21 14.54 -6.59
N CYS A 47 -1.32 13.58 -6.33
CA CYS A 47 -0.02 13.85 -5.70
C CYS A 47 1.05 14.27 -6.73
N GLN A 48 0.91 15.46 -7.32
CA GLN A 48 1.73 15.90 -8.47
C GLN A 48 3.23 16.09 -8.22
N GLN A 49 3.68 16.20 -6.96
CA GLN A 49 5.07 16.48 -6.60
C GLN A 49 5.55 15.53 -5.49
N LEU A 50 5.36 14.22 -5.70
CA LEU A 50 5.76 13.20 -4.73
C LEU A 50 7.24 13.31 -4.35
N SER A 51 8.10 13.66 -5.31
CA SER A 51 9.54 13.82 -5.13
C SER A 51 9.94 14.92 -4.15
N ARG A 52 9.06 15.91 -3.93
CA ARG A 52 9.34 17.08 -3.08
C ARG A 52 8.86 16.91 -1.64
N TRP A 53 8.24 15.79 -1.31
CA TRP A 53 7.81 15.53 0.05
C TRP A 53 9.03 15.39 0.98
N PRO A 54 9.06 16.12 2.11
CA PRO A 54 10.23 16.16 2.98
C PRO A 54 10.69 14.77 3.41
N GLY A 55 11.94 14.42 3.07
CA GLY A 55 12.57 13.15 3.44
C GLY A 55 11.98 11.90 2.79
N LEU A 56 10.93 12.00 1.96
CA LEU A 56 10.21 10.84 1.45
C LEU A 56 11.07 10.01 0.49
N MET A 57 11.85 10.66 -0.37
CA MET A 57 12.78 10.01 -1.31
C MET A 57 13.89 9.22 -0.59
N GLU A 58 14.25 9.62 0.63
CA GLU A 58 15.32 9.01 1.42
C GLU A 58 14.79 7.95 2.39
N GLN A 59 13.60 8.18 2.95
CA GLN A 59 13.04 7.39 4.05
C GLN A 59 12.08 6.30 3.56
N SER A 60 11.45 6.47 2.39
CA SER A 60 10.49 5.51 1.85
C SER A 60 11.21 4.36 1.16
N PRO A 61 11.11 3.11 1.66
CA PRO A 61 11.68 1.97 0.94
C PRO A 61 10.98 1.73 -0.40
N LEU A 62 9.74 2.21 -0.57
CA LEU A 62 9.02 2.14 -1.84
C LEU A 62 9.68 3.00 -2.92
N LEU A 63 10.17 4.18 -2.55
CA LEU A 63 10.78 5.14 -3.47
C LEU A 63 12.29 4.98 -3.61
N GLN A 64 12.89 4.02 -2.89
CA GLN A 64 14.28 3.69 -3.07
C GLN A 64 14.53 3.33 -4.54
N ASP A 65 15.56 3.92 -5.15
CA ASP A 65 15.93 3.78 -6.57
C ASP A 65 14.96 4.41 -7.58
N PHE A 66 13.96 5.18 -7.13
CA PHE A 66 13.22 6.08 -8.00
C PHE A 66 14.01 7.37 -8.19
N THR A 67 14.05 7.85 -9.44
CA THR A 67 14.42 9.24 -9.72
C THR A 67 13.27 10.17 -9.33
N ALA A 68 13.55 11.46 -9.15
CA ALA A 68 12.50 12.45 -8.85
C ALA A 68 11.39 12.46 -9.92
N ALA A 69 11.75 12.35 -11.20
CA ALA A 69 10.79 12.29 -12.30
C ALA A 69 9.90 11.04 -12.24
N GLU A 70 10.47 9.87 -11.95
CA GLU A 70 9.68 8.64 -11.79
C GLU A 70 8.78 8.68 -10.57
N ALA A 71 9.24 9.28 -9.46
CA ALA A 71 8.43 9.48 -8.26
C ALA A 71 7.24 10.41 -8.55
N ASP A 72 7.44 11.48 -9.32
CA ASP A 72 6.35 12.38 -9.70
C ASP A 72 5.36 11.71 -10.67
N ILE A 73 5.83 10.87 -11.59
CA ILE A 73 4.95 10.03 -12.43
C ILE A 73 4.10 9.09 -11.56
N LEU A 74 4.72 8.43 -10.58
CA LEU A 74 4.02 7.58 -9.62
C LEU A 74 2.98 8.38 -8.83
N GLY A 75 3.34 9.56 -8.33
CA GLY A 75 2.47 10.46 -7.57
C GLY A 75 1.25 10.96 -8.36
N GLN A 76 1.40 11.18 -9.67
CA GLN A 76 0.27 11.56 -10.53
C GLN A 76 -0.80 10.46 -10.64
N ALA A 77 -0.42 9.20 -10.45
CA ALA A 77 -1.34 8.08 -10.39
C ALA A 77 -1.92 7.83 -8.97
N MET A 78 -1.57 8.68 -7.98
CA MET A 78 -2.06 8.58 -6.62
C MET A 78 -3.01 9.72 -6.25
N LEU A 79 -4.08 9.37 -5.52
CA LEU A 79 -4.98 10.33 -4.90
C LEU A 79 -4.46 10.69 -3.51
N ARG A 80 -4.16 11.97 -3.28
CA ARG A 80 -3.77 12.46 -1.96
C ARG A 80 -5.01 12.67 -1.09
N VAL A 81 -4.92 12.21 0.15
CA VAL A 81 -5.98 12.32 1.15
C VAL A 81 -5.43 12.78 2.49
N ARG A 82 -6.30 13.35 3.34
CA ARG A 82 -6.00 13.68 4.73
C ARG A 82 -6.96 13.00 5.69
N ALA A 83 -6.41 12.54 6.81
CA ALA A 83 -7.13 11.97 7.95
C ALA A 83 -6.86 12.79 9.21
N ARG A 84 -7.88 12.97 10.04
CA ARG A 84 -7.75 13.64 11.35
C ARG A 84 -7.24 12.66 12.42
N PRO A 85 -6.62 13.14 13.51
CA PRO A 85 -6.29 12.28 14.65
C PRO A 85 -7.50 11.46 15.11
N GLY A 86 -7.29 10.18 15.40
CA GLY A 86 -8.31 9.21 15.80
C GLY A 86 -9.11 8.60 14.63
N GLN A 87 -9.00 9.13 13.41
CA GLN A 87 -9.72 8.60 12.26
C GLN A 87 -9.14 7.27 11.79
N ARG A 88 -10.03 6.33 11.43
CA ARG A 88 -9.63 5.02 10.90
C ARG A 88 -9.36 5.14 9.40
N LEU A 89 -8.14 4.81 8.97
CA LEU A 89 -7.75 4.80 7.56
C LEU A 89 -8.08 3.46 6.88
N ILE A 90 -7.84 2.36 7.59
CA ILE A 90 -8.09 0.99 7.12
C ILE A 90 -8.91 0.26 8.18
N ALA A 91 -9.95 -0.44 7.76
CA ALA A 91 -10.72 -1.34 8.59
C ALA A 91 -10.31 -2.78 8.30
N GLU A 92 -10.00 -3.54 9.35
CA GLU A 92 -9.78 -4.99 9.31
C GLU A 92 -10.99 -5.73 8.71
N ASP A 93 -10.74 -6.92 8.13
CA ASP A 93 -11.74 -7.84 7.58
C ASP A 93 -12.59 -7.30 6.41
N HIS A 94 -12.25 -6.12 5.89
CA HIS A 94 -12.86 -5.59 4.67
C HIS A 94 -12.06 -6.01 3.43
N PRO A 95 -12.70 -6.55 2.38
CA PRO A 95 -12.07 -6.66 1.06
C PRO A 95 -11.65 -5.29 0.56
N SER A 96 -10.44 -5.17 0.01
CA SER A 96 -9.92 -3.88 -0.42
C SER A 96 -8.87 -4.03 -1.52
N ASP A 97 -9.00 -3.22 -2.56
CA ASP A 97 -8.19 -3.24 -3.79
C ASP A 97 -7.29 -2.02 -3.92
N TRP A 98 -6.88 -1.43 -2.79
CA TRP A 98 -6.07 -0.22 -2.77
C TRP A 98 -5.03 -0.26 -1.67
N MET A 99 -3.98 0.53 -1.83
CA MET A 99 -2.92 0.74 -0.85
C MET A 99 -2.71 2.24 -0.64
N MET A 100 -1.98 2.62 0.40
CA MET A 100 -1.62 4.02 0.62
C MET A 100 -0.18 4.17 1.13
N LEU A 101 0.52 5.16 0.60
CA LEU A 101 1.82 5.61 1.07
C LEU A 101 1.63 6.75 2.07
N LEU A 102 2.16 6.60 3.28
CA LEU A 102 2.11 7.62 4.32
C LEU A 102 3.08 8.76 3.98
N LEU A 103 2.57 9.97 3.76
CA LEU A 103 3.36 11.16 3.41
C LEU A 103 3.74 11.99 4.63
N ALA A 104 2.82 12.11 5.59
CA ALA A 104 3.01 12.85 6.83
C ALA A 104 2.18 12.23 7.96
N GLY A 105 2.59 12.46 9.20
CA GLY A 105 1.90 11.99 10.39
C GLY A 105 2.28 10.58 10.84
N THR A 106 1.52 10.04 11.79
CA THR A 106 1.77 8.75 12.41
C THR A 106 0.49 7.90 12.42
N VAL A 107 0.63 6.62 12.13
CA VAL A 107 -0.49 5.66 12.07
C VAL A 107 -0.24 4.49 13.02
N ASP A 108 -1.24 4.11 13.80
CA ASP A 108 -1.24 2.91 14.63
C ASP A 108 -1.88 1.75 13.87
N ILE A 109 -1.23 0.59 13.88
CA ILE A 109 -1.77 -0.66 13.35
C ILE A 109 -2.16 -1.55 14.52
N GLY A 110 -3.39 -2.07 14.51
CA GLY A 110 -3.85 -3.00 15.52
C GLY A 110 -4.87 -4.01 14.99
N LYS A 111 -4.88 -5.19 15.60
CA LYS A 111 -5.93 -6.20 15.41
C LYS A 111 -6.88 -6.20 16.58
N ARG A 112 -8.17 -6.38 16.32
CA ARG A 112 -9.12 -6.68 17.38
C ARG A 112 -8.90 -8.13 17.83
N LYS A 113 -8.73 -8.36 19.14
CA LYS A 113 -8.69 -9.72 19.68
C LYS A 113 -10.08 -10.34 19.50
N LEU A 114 -10.18 -11.38 18.66
CA LEU A 114 -11.36 -12.24 18.66
C LEU A 114 -11.33 -13.03 19.97
N GLY A 115 -12.40 -12.93 20.76
CA GLY A 115 -12.44 -13.41 22.14
C GLY A 115 -11.91 -14.84 22.30
N LEU A 116 -10.85 -14.97 23.09
CA LEU A 116 -10.66 -16.16 23.91
C LEU A 116 -11.33 -15.83 25.25
N GLU A 117 -12.38 -16.59 25.52
CA GLU A 117 -13.11 -16.76 26.77
C GLU A 117 -14.19 -15.71 27.11
N ALA A 118 -15.41 -16.24 27.27
CA ALA A 118 -16.69 -15.56 27.30
C ALA A 118 -17.08 -14.99 28.68
N ASP A 119 -16.12 -14.50 29.47
CA ASP A 119 -16.41 -14.06 30.86
C ASP A 119 -15.98 -12.63 31.21
N HIS A 120 -15.49 -11.84 30.25
CA HIS A 120 -15.24 -10.41 30.48
C HIS A 120 -15.75 -9.54 29.31
N PRO A 121 -16.88 -8.82 29.48
CA PRO A 121 -17.40 -7.88 28.50
C PRO A 121 -16.70 -6.51 28.63
N GLN A 122 -15.37 -6.49 28.52
CA GLN A 122 -14.60 -5.25 28.42
C GLN A 122 -14.20 -5.04 26.96
N ALA A 123 -14.44 -3.82 26.47
CA ALA A 123 -14.20 -3.34 25.12
C ALA A 123 -13.05 -4.08 24.43
N GLY A 124 -13.36 -4.77 23.32
CA GLY A 124 -12.47 -5.70 22.64
C GLY A 124 -11.04 -5.17 22.59
N GLU A 125 -10.15 -5.81 23.35
CA GLU A 125 -8.76 -5.44 23.49
C GLU A 125 -8.12 -5.38 22.09
N VAL A 126 -7.63 -4.20 21.70
CA VAL A 126 -6.90 -4.02 20.43
C VAL A 126 -5.44 -4.29 20.69
N THR A 127 -4.91 -5.37 20.11
CA THR A 127 -3.49 -5.67 20.16
C THR A 127 -2.78 -4.77 19.15
N ARG A 128 -2.01 -3.79 19.63
CA ARG A 128 -1.14 -2.96 18.81
C ARG A 128 -0.05 -3.83 18.17
N LEU A 129 0.04 -3.78 16.85
CA LEU A 129 1.02 -4.52 16.06
C LEU A 129 2.24 -3.67 15.73
N ALA A 130 2.02 -2.42 15.30
CA ALA A 130 3.08 -1.52 14.89
C ALA A 130 2.61 -0.06 14.87
N VAL A 131 3.58 0.86 14.91
CA VAL A 131 3.35 2.29 14.64
C VAL A 131 4.14 2.67 13.39
N LEU A 132 3.45 3.21 12.40
CA LEU A 132 4.02 3.61 11.12
C LEU A 132 4.26 5.11 11.05
N ARG A 133 5.30 5.47 10.31
CA ARG A 133 5.83 6.82 10.09
C ARG A 133 5.88 7.15 8.59
N PRO A 134 6.09 8.42 8.21
CA PRO A 134 6.19 8.81 6.80
C PRO A 134 7.16 7.92 6.02
N GLY A 135 6.80 7.61 4.78
CA GLY A 135 7.49 6.65 3.91
C GLY A 135 7.00 5.21 4.02
N ALA A 136 6.15 4.88 5.01
CA ALA A 136 5.57 3.54 5.12
C ALA A 136 4.43 3.31 4.11
N LEU A 137 4.43 2.13 3.50
CA LEU A 137 3.33 1.63 2.66
C LEU A 137 2.36 0.79 3.50
N LEU A 138 1.06 1.03 3.35
CA LEU A 138 -0.02 0.32 4.05
C LEU A 138 -1.01 -0.29 3.07
N GLY A 139 -1.54 -1.46 3.44
CA GLY A 139 -2.62 -2.10 2.69
C GLY A 139 -2.16 -2.74 1.38
N GLU A 140 -0.85 -2.94 1.20
CA GLU A 140 -0.28 -3.52 -0.02
C GLU A 140 -0.60 -5.01 -0.17
N MET A 141 -0.75 -5.75 0.94
CA MET A 141 -1.09 -7.18 0.93
C MET A 141 -2.44 -7.41 0.24
N SER A 142 -3.53 -6.90 0.83
CA SER A 142 -4.89 -7.02 0.29
C SER A 142 -5.04 -6.49 -1.14
N MET A 143 -4.28 -5.44 -1.49
CA MET A 143 -4.30 -4.91 -2.85
C MET A 143 -3.76 -5.94 -3.86
N LEU A 144 -2.70 -6.66 -3.50
CA LEU A 144 -2.03 -7.65 -4.35
C LEU A 144 -2.68 -9.03 -4.35
N ASP A 145 -3.03 -9.56 -3.17
CA ASP A 145 -3.58 -10.92 -3.03
C ASP A 145 -5.12 -10.97 -3.08
N GLY A 146 -5.79 -9.83 -2.90
CA GLY A 146 -7.25 -9.73 -2.87
C GLY A 146 -7.88 -10.20 -1.56
N GLU A 147 -7.07 -10.58 -0.56
CA GLU A 147 -7.55 -11.03 0.75
C GLU A 147 -8.06 -9.84 1.59
N PRO A 148 -8.94 -10.07 2.58
CA PRO A 148 -9.40 -9.02 3.49
C PRO A 148 -8.26 -8.30 4.20
N ARG A 149 -8.50 -7.06 4.63
CA ARG A 149 -7.53 -6.28 5.41
C ARG A 149 -7.10 -7.03 6.67
N TYR A 150 -5.80 -7.32 6.78
CA TYR A 150 -5.22 -8.06 7.91
C TYR A 150 -5.42 -7.38 9.27
N ALA A 151 -5.36 -6.04 9.31
CA ALA A 151 -5.44 -5.25 10.52
C ALA A 151 -6.07 -3.88 10.24
N SER A 152 -6.58 -3.26 11.29
CA SER A 152 -7.09 -1.89 11.24
C SER A 152 -5.94 -0.89 11.42
N CYS A 153 -6.08 0.28 10.80
CA CYS A 153 -5.11 1.36 10.89
C CYS A 153 -5.78 2.67 11.33
N TRP A 154 -5.23 3.35 12.32
CA TRP A 154 -5.77 4.61 12.87
C TRP A 154 -4.74 5.72 12.87
N ALA A 155 -5.18 6.93 12.54
CA ALA A 155 -4.35 8.12 12.59
C ALA A 155 -4.08 8.49 14.06
N LEU A 156 -2.81 8.51 14.48
CA LEU A 156 -2.43 9.01 15.81
C LEU A 156 -2.24 10.53 15.82
N SER A 157 -1.85 11.09 14.68
CA SER A 157 -1.77 12.52 14.42
C SER A 157 -2.63 12.88 13.21
N GLU A 158 -2.61 14.14 12.77
CA GLU A 158 -3.02 14.45 11.41
C GLU A 158 -2.13 13.67 10.44
N VAL A 159 -2.74 13.05 9.43
CA VAL A 159 -2.08 12.17 8.46
C VAL A 159 -2.40 12.65 7.05
N GLU A 160 -1.38 12.78 6.22
CA GLU A 160 -1.54 12.86 4.76
C GLU A 160 -0.99 11.58 4.13
N ALA A 161 -1.75 11.03 3.17
CA ALA A 161 -1.40 9.79 2.49
C ALA A 161 -1.68 9.89 0.99
N ALA A 162 -0.92 9.16 0.19
CA ALA A 162 -1.14 8.99 -1.24
C ALA A 162 -1.71 7.60 -1.52
N VAL A 163 -2.94 7.54 -2.02
CA VAL A 163 -3.73 6.33 -2.22
C VAL A 163 -3.63 5.89 -3.67
N MET A 164 -3.47 4.58 -3.88
CA MET A 164 -3.42 3.98 -5.20
C MET A 164 -4.28 2.72 -5.22
N THR A 165 -5.23 2.66 -6.16
CA THR A 165 -6.03 1.45 -6.41
C THR A 165 -5.27 0.49 -7.32
N ARG A 166 -5.74 -0.75 -7.36
CA ARG A 166 -5.26 -1.77 -8.29
C ARG A 166 -5.44 -1.34 -9.76
N ALA A 167 -6.51 -0.63 -10.06
CA ALA A 167 -6.74 -0.06 -11.38
C ALA A 167 -5.72 1.05 -11.72
N ASP A 168 -5.33 1.86 -10.73
CA ASP A 168 -4.28 2.88 -10.90
C ASP A 168 -2.92 2.23 -11.17
N VAL A 169 -2.58 1.13 -10.47
CA VAL A 169 -1.35 0.35 -10.71
C VAL A 169 -1.35 -0.24 -12.12
N ALA A 170 -2.45 -0.86 -12.54
CA ALA A 170 -2.57 -1.41 -13.89
C ALA A 170 -2.42 -0.30 -14.96
N GLY A 171 -3.08 0.84 -14.75
CA GLY A 171 -2.95 2.00 -15.63
C GLY A 171 -1.52 2.57 -15.65
N LEU A 172 -0.80 2.52 -14.54
CA LEU A 172 0.61 2.93 -14.46
C LEU A 172 1.51 1.96 -15.24
N ILE A 173 1.30 0.65 -15.12
CA ILE A 173 2.03 -0.36 -15.89
C ILE A 173 1.82 -0.14 -17.39
N THR A 174 0.59 0.13 -17.82
CA THR A 174 0.29 0.38 -19.24
C THR A 174 0.90 1.69 -19.75
N ARG A 175 0.80 2.79 -18.99
CA ARG A 175 1.24 4.12 -19.45
C ARG A 175 2.73 4.38 -19.24
N HIS A 176 3.30 3.80 -18.19
CA HIS A 176 4.70 3.98 -17.78
C HIS A 176 5.30 2.64 -17.30
N PRO A 177 5.56 1.68 -18.21
CA PRO A 177 5.94 0.31 -17.84
C PRO A 177 7.15 0.21 -16.92
N GLY A 178 8.18 1.03 -17.14
CA GLY A 178 9.37 1.06 -16.28
C GLY A 178 9.07 1.48 -14.83
N VAL A 179 8.18 2.46 -14.65
CA VAL A 179 7.74 2.92 -13.32
C VAL A 179 6.86 1.87 -12.66
N GLY A 180 5.92 1.28 -13.40
CA GLY A 180 5.05 0.20 -12.92
C GLY A 180 5.84 -1.03 -12.49
N ALA A 181 6.81 -1.47 -13.29
CA ALA A 181 7.68 -2.60 -12.95
C ALA A 181 8.52 -2.31 -11.69
N LYS A 182 9.11 -1.10 -11.58
CA LYS A 182 9.87 -0.69 -10.40
C LYS A 182 9.00 -0.68 -9.14
N LEU A 183 7.77 -0.16 -9.24
CA LEU A 183 6.80 -0.19 -8.14
C LEU A 183 6.53 -1.62 -7.66
N LEU A 184 6.20 -2.54 -8.57
CA LEU A 184 5.92 -3.94 -8.21
C LEU A 184 7.12 -4.61 -7.54
N VAL A 185 8.32 -4.45 -8.10
CA VAL A 185 9.56 -4.97 -7.51
C VAL A 185 9.74 -4.46 -6.08
N LYS A 186 9.49 -3.17 -5.83
CA LYS A 186 9.65 -2.57 -4.49
C LYS A 186 8.62 -3.08 -3.50
N ILE A 187 7.37 -3.28 -3.92
CA ILE A 187 6.34 -3.89 -3.06
C ILE A 187 6.71 -5.34 -2.72
N THR A 188 7.17 -6.13 -3.71
CA THR A 188 7.61 -7.51 -3.46
C THR A 188 8.81 -7.58 -2.50
N GLN A 189 9.80 -6.69 -2.67
CA GLN A 189 10.94 -6.58 -1.76
C GLN A 189 10.51 -6.22 -0.33
N LEU A 190 9.58 -5.27 -0.19
CA LEU A 190 8.99 -4.88 1.10
C LEU A 190 8.32 -6.07 1.79
N LEU A 191 7.47 -6.81 1.08
CA LEU A 191 6.78 -7.99 1.61
C LEU A 191 7.76 -9.09 2.02
N ALA A 192 8.76 -9.38 1.18
CA ALA A 192 9.80 -10.35 1.50
C ALA A 192 10.58 -9.95 2.77
N GLN A 193 10.90 -8.66 2.93
CA GLN A 193 11.59 -8.18 4.13
C GLN A 193 10.69 -8.26 5.38
N ARG A 194 9.41 -7.92 5.26
CA ARG A 194 8.43 -8.07 6.34
C ARG A 194 8.32 -9.52 6.79
N LEU A 195 8.21 -10.46 5.84
CA LEU A 195 8.17 -11.89 6.13
C LEU A 195 9.42 -12.37 6.89
N ARG A 196 10.62 -11.98 6.44
CA ARG A 196 11.87 -12.31 7.16
C ARG A 196 11.88 -11.75 8.58
N ASN A 197 11.44 -10.51 8.76
CA ASN A 197 11.39 -9.87 10.08
C ASN A 197 10.42 -10.60 11.01
N THR A 198 9.21 -10.95 10.53
CA THR A 198 8.21 -11.69 11.30
C THR A 198 8.72 -13.10 11.64
N SER A 199 9.32 -13.82 10.69
CA SER A 199 9.91 -15.14 10.95
C SER A 199 11.01 -15.08 12.01
N ASN A 200 11.88 -14.07 11.94
CA ASN A 200 12.92 -13.86 12.94
C ASN A 200 12.33 -13.53 14.33
N GLN A 201 11.24 -12.77 14.40
CA GLN A 201 10.53 -12.51 15.66
C GLN A 201 9.93 -13.79 16.24
N LEU A 202 9.29 -14.62 15.39
CA LEU A 202 8.71 -15.89 15.82
C LEU A 202 9.78 -16.85 16.35
N VAL A 203 10.92 -16.96 15.68
CA VAL A 203 12.05 -17.76 16.17
C VAL A 203 12.53 -17.28 17.55
N ARG A 204 12.63 -15.96 17.76
CA ARG A 204 13.02 -15.40 19.07
C ARG A 204 12.00 -15.75 20.16
N VAL A 205 10.70 -15.66 19.88
CA VAL A 205 9.64 -16.02 20.83
C VAL A 205 9.73 -17.50 21.20
N LEU A 206 9.90 -18.40 20.21
CA LEU A 206 10.04 -19.84 20.46
C LEU A 206 11.30 -20.17 21.27
N GLN A 207 12.41 -19.49 21.02
CA GLN A 207 13.66 -19.67 21.79
C GLN A 207 13.55 -19.13 23.22
N SER A 208 12.82 -18.04 23.44
CA SER A 208 12.59 -17.47 24.77
C SER A 208 11.63 -18.28 25.65
N GLY A 209 10.88 -19.21 25.07
CA GLY A 209 9.97 -20.12 25.77
C GLY A 209 10.57 -21.49 26.13
N ALA A 210 11.84 -21.76 25.82
CA ALA A 210 12.50 -23.01 26.17
C ALA A 210 12.93 -23.02 27.66
N PRO A 211 12.59 -24.06 28.45
CA PRO A 211 13.01 -24.15 29.85
C PRO A 211 14.54 -24.22 29.97
N PRO A 212 15.15 -23.67 31.05
CA PRO A 212 16.60 -23.70 31.23
C PRO A 212 17.10 -25.14 31.26
N GLN A 213 18.11 -25.44 30.44
CA GLN A 213 18.78 -26.75 30.44
C GLN A 213 19.45 -26.97 31.81
N PRO A 214 19.16 -28.08 32.51
CA PRO A 214 19.83 -28.37 33.77
C PRO A 214 21.31 -28.66 33.51
N ARG A 215 22.18 -27.97 34.23
CA ARG A 215 23.61 -28.27 34.34
C ARG A 215 23.83 -29.50 35.21
#